data_AF-A0A9X8VJU4-F1
#
_entry.id   AF-A0A9X8VJU4-F1
#
_cell.length_a   1.000
_cell.length_b   1.000
_cell.length_c   1.000
_cell.angle_alpha   90.00
_cell.angle_beta   90.00
_cell.angle_gamma   90.00
#
_symmetry.space_group_name_H-M   'P 1'
#
loop_
_entity.id
_entity.type
_entity.pdbx_description
1 polymer ?
#
loop_
_entity_poly.entity_id
_entity_poly.type
_entity_poly.pdbx_seq_one_letter_code
_entity_poly.pdbx_strand_id
1 'polypeptide(L)'
;MGAPDSWKTAEFNRQWGLEAISAEFAYARGYTGKGITIGVIDNAILSHSEFSGKLTRLDNGSYNFSYDKQDNMSFGDHGTHVAGIAAAKRDGAGMHGVAFDADIIGTKLNDYGNRNGREELIQSAARVINNSWGIAPDIRRDAKGDIIWLPNGRPDYVAFVKSEVIAEMMRSKSSVEWGSEQPVPTGGHSAMSTLLRAARHGKLIVFSAGNYNNYNIPEAQKSLPYAFPDVLNNYLIVTNLSDENQLSVSSTSCGQTASYCVSAPGSDIYSTVGR
;
A
#
# COMPACT_ATOMS: atom_id res chain seq x y z
N MET A 1 28.29 -3.69 -12.46
CA MET A 1 27.06 -4.38 -12.06
C MET A 1 27.15 -5.80 -12.60
N GLY A 2 26.83 -6.82 -11.79
CA GLY A 2 26.97 -8.24 -12.16
C GLY A 2 25.86 -8.73 -13.10
N ALA A 3 25.99 -9.96 -13.60
CA ALA A 3 24.95 -10.62 -14.39
C ALA A 3 23.66 -10.81 -13.55
N PRO A 4 22.45 -10.83 -14.17
CA PRO A 4 21.19 -11.01 -13.44
C PRO A 4 21.21 -12.17 -12.43
N ASP A 5 21.69 -13.35 -12.83
CA ASP A 5 21.74 -14.53 -11.95
C ASP A 5 22.59 -14.33 -10.69
N SER A 6 23.59 -13.44 -10.72
CA SER A 6 24.40 -13.13 -9.52
C SER A 6 23.61 -12.44 -8.40
N TRP A 7 22.41 -11.93 -8.70
CA TRP A 7 21.53 -11.31 -7.73
C TRP A 7 20.58 -12.29 -7.03
N LYS A 8 20.39 -13.51 -7.56
CA LYS A 8 19.52 -14.57 -7.01
C LYS A 8 20.13 -15.27 -5.79
N THR A 9 20.45 -14.48 -4.78
CA THR A 9 21.02 -14.94 -3.50
C THR A 9 19.99 -15.65 -2.62
N ALA A 10 20.44 -16.20 -1.48
CA ALA A 10 19.54 -16.80 -0.49
C ALA A 10 18.45 -15.83 -0.02
N GLU A 11 18.78 -14.54 0.23
CA GLU A 11 17.78 -13.52 0.58
C GLU A 11 16.77 -13.27 -0.55
N PHE A 12 17.24 -13.22 -1.81
CA PHE A 12 16.37 -13.02 -2.98
C PHE A 12 15.36 -14.17 -3.09
N ASN A 13 15.84 -15.41 -2.97
CA ASN A 13 15.02 -16.61 -3.12
C ASN A 13 14.11 -16.90 -1.92
N ARG A 14 14.17 -16.08 -0.84
CA ARG A 14 13.31 -16.25 0.34
C ARG A 14 11.86 -15.86 0.09
N GLN A 15 11.63 -15.05 -0.94
CA GLN A 15 10.31 -14.65 -1.37
C GLN A 15 10.24 -14.83 -2.89
N TRP A 16 9.11 -15.32 -3.38
CA TRP A 16 8.96 -15.69 -4.79
C TRP A 16 8.67 -14.47 -5.69
N GLY A 17 8.09 -13.41 -5.12
CA GLY A 17 7.68 -12.21 -5.83
C GLY A 17 8.81 -11.46 -6.54
N LEU A 18 10.05 -11.51 -6.05
CA LEU A 18 11.23 -10.87 -6.65
C LEU A 18 11.55 -11.51 -8.00
N GLU A 19 11.50 -12.83 -8.06
CA GLU A 19 11.68 -13.57 -9.31
C GLU A 19 10.50 -13.32 -10.25
N ALA A 20 9.27 -13.35 -9.74
CA ALA A 20 8.08 -13.12 -10.55
C ALA A 20 8.04 -11.72 -11.21
N ILE A 21 8.60 -10.69 -10.56
CA ILE A 21 8.75 -9.36 -11.16
C ILE A 21 10.09 -9.16 -11.89
N SER A 22 10.92 -10.20 -12.00
CA SER A 22 12.23 -10.13 -12.67
C SER A 22 13.15 -9.06 -12.06
N ALA A 23 13.13 -8.92 -10.73
CA ALA A 23 13.86 -7.88 -10.00
C ALA A 23 15.38 -7.94 -10.23
N GLU A 24 15.94 -9.13 -10.45
CA GLU A 24 17.35 -9.36 -10.74
C GLU A 24 17.84 -8.58 -11.97
N PHE A 25 16.95 -8.38 -12.96
CA PHE A 25 17.26 -7.62 -14.16
C PHE A 25 17.29 -6.12 -13.90
N ALA A 26 16.51 -5.63 -12.93
CA ALA A 26 16.58 -4.25 -12.48
C ALA A 26 17.89 -4.02 -11.69
N TYR A 27 18.25 -4.97 -10.82
CA TYR A 27 19.48 -4.92 -10.03
C TYR A 27 20.74 -4.98 -10.89
N ALA A 28 20.76 -5.82 -11.92
CA ALA A 28 21.85 -5.86 -12.89
C ALA A 28 22.03 -4.55 -13.66
N ARG A 29 20.98 -3.72 -13.76
CA ARG A 29 21.02 -2.35 -14.32
C ARG A 29 21.28 -1.27 -13.27
N GLY A 30 21.43 -1.63 -12.00
CA GLY A 30 21.73 -0.71 -10.90
C GLY A 30 20.51 -0.07 -10.25
N TYR A 31 19.30 -0.51 -10.58
CA TYR A 31 18.08 0.00 -9.97
C TYR A 31 17.79 -0.72 -8.67
N THR A 32 18.32 -0.21 -7.56
CA THR A 32 18.20 -0.80 -6.21
C THR A 32 17.36 0.05 -5.25
N GLY A 33 16.88 1.21 -5.71
CA GLY A 33 16.20 2.22 -4.88
C GLY A 33 17.13 3.22 -4.21
N LYS A 34 18.45 3.12 -4.42
CA LYS A 34 19.43 4.04 -3.83
C LYS A 34 19.10 5.51 -4.10
N GLY A 35 19.08 6.31 -3.04
CA GLY A 35 18.77 7.74 -3.10
C GLY A 35 17.27 8.07 -3.25
N ILE A 36 16.40 7.05 -3.17
CA ILE A 36 14.96 7.22 -3.12
C ILE A 36 14.48 6.95 -1.70
N THR A 37 13.57 7.78 -1.22
CA THR A 37 12.86 7.55 0.04
C THR A 37 11.43 7.12 -0.25
N ILE A 38 11.02 6.01 0.35
CA ILE A 38 9.65 5.47 0.29
C ILE A 38 8.93 5.89 1.56
N GLY A 39 7.84 6.63 1.40
CA GLY A 39 6.89 6.92 2.45
C GLY A 39 5.91 5.77 2.61
N VAL A 40 5.66 5.34 3.84
CA VAL A 40 4.67 4.29 4.16
C VAL A 40 3.65 4.87 5.14
N ILE A 41 2.41 4.99 4.67
CA ILE A 41 1.26 5.33 5.52
C ILE A 41 0.57 4.01 5.84
N ASP A 42 0.71 3.57 7.07
CA ASP A 42 0.19 2.27 7.51
C ASP A 42 -0.11 2.32 9.00
N ASN A 43 -0.19 1.20 9.68
CA ASN A 43 -0.02 1.19 11.12
C ASN A 43 1.45 1.46 11.50
N ALA A 44 1.80 1.16 12.74
CA ALA A 44 3.16 1.26 13.22
C ALA A 44 4.15 0.51 12.33
N ILE A 45 5.32 1.11 12.09
CA ILE A 45 6.50 0.40 11.59
C ILE A 45 7.41 0.14 12.79
N LEU A 46 7.63 -1.12 13.12
CA LEU A 46 8.43 -1.51 14.27
C LEU A 46 9.92 -1.46 13.94
N SER A 47 10.73 -1.32 14.99
CA SER A 47 12.17 -1.48 14.83
C SER A 47 12.46 -2.92 14.42
N HIS A 48 13.20 -3.11 13.33
CA HIS A 48 13.62 -4.42 12.83
C HIS A 48 15.07 -4.35 12.32
N SER A 49 15.84 -5.43 12.41
CA SER A 49 17.23 -5.48 11.94
C SER A 49 17.34 -5.13 10.45
N GLU A 50 16.35 -5.53 9.66
CA GLU A 50 16.24 -5.25 8.21
C GLU A 50 16.04 -3.77 7.86
N PHE A 51 15.75 -2.93 8.86
CA PHE A 51 15.58 -1.48 8.69
C PHE A 51 16.70 -0.65 9.32
N SER A 52 17.73 -1.31 9.86
CA SER A 52 18.83 -0.63 10.55
C SER A 52 19.48 0.44 9.67
N GLY A 53 19.45 1.69 10.15
CA GLY A 53 20.08 2.83 9.48
C GLY A 53 19.26 3.50 8.37
N LYS A 54 18.03 3.04 8.08
CA LYS A 54 17.21 3.57 6.97
C LYS A 54 15.75 3.92 7.32
N LEU A 55 15.26 3.57 8.50
CA LEU A 55 13.89 3.86 8.92
C LEU A 55 13.82 5.13 9.78
N THR A 56 13.06 6.11 9.30
CA THR A 56 12.61 7.28 10.06
C THR A 56 11.12 7.13 10.38
N ARG A 57 10.73 7.33 11.63
CA ARG A 57 9.33 7.27 12.06
C ARG A 57 8.86 8.65 12.48
N LEU A 58 7.75 9.09 11.91
CA LEU A 58 7.15 10.38 12.23
C LEU A 58 6.22 10.28 13.45
N ASP A 59 5.88 9.08 13.91
CA ASP A 59 5.06 8.83 15.08
C ASP A 59 5.90 8.57 16.35
N ASN A 60 5.47 9.16 17.48
CA ASN A 60 6.13 9.06 18.79
C ASN A 60 5.42 8.07 19.75
N GLY A 61 4.69 7.08 19.23
CA GLY A 61 3.83 6.19 20.03
C GLY A 61 4.52 4.92 20.54
N SER A 62 4.09 4.42 21.70
CA SER A 62 4.38 3.04 22.12
C SER A 62 3.70 2.05 21.17
N TYR A 63 4.43 1.01 20.79
CA TYR A 63 3.97 0.00 19.84
C TYR A 63 3.52 -1.25 20.59
N ASN A 64 2.22 -1.50 20.64
CA ASN A 64 1.68 -2.70 21.28
C ASN A 64 1.40 -3.77 20.21
N PHE A 65 2.04 -4.93 20.37
CA PHE A 65 1.80 -6.14 19.58
C PHE A 65 0.42 -6.72 19.95
N SER A 66 -0.66 -6.23 19.33
CA SER A 66 -1.97 -6.85 19.51
C SER A 66 -2.42 -7.55 18.23
N TYR A 67 -2.48 -8.88 18.34
CA TYR A 67 -2.98 -9.88 17.40
C TYR A 67 -4.33 -9.50 16.76
N ASP A 68 -4.48 -9.71 15.46
CA ASP A 68 -5.80 -9.96 14.85
C ASP A 68 -6.07 -11.47 14.90
N LYS A 69 -7.31 -11.86 15.23
CA LYS A 69 -7.75 -13.26 15.31
C LYS A 69 -8.18 -13.84 13.95
N GLN A 70 -8.08 -13.09 12.85
CA GLN A 70 -8.65 -13.53 11.58
C GLN A 70 -7.74 -13.60 10.37
N ASP A 71 -6.47 -13.19 10.43
CA ASP A 71 -5.41 -13.59 9.49
C ASP A 71 -4.07 -13.11 10.06
N ASN A 72 -2.97 -13.84 9.80
CA ASN A 72 -1.70 -13.92 10.55
C ASN A 72 -0.84 -12.63 10.72
N MET A 73 -1.42 -11.43 10.68
CA MET A 73 -0.70 -10.17 10.86
C MET A 73 -1.27 -9.38 12.05
N SER A 74 -0.42 -9.09 13.04
CA SER A 74 -0.73 -8.09 14.08
C SER A 74 -0.81 -6.71 13.43
N PHE A 75 -1.70 -5.84 13.91
CA PHE A 75 -1.77 -4.44 13.45
C PHE A 75 -0.44 -3.67 13.68
N GLY A 76 0.46 -4.16 14.55
CA GLY A 76 1.84 -3.63 14.66
C GLY A 76 2.82 -4.20 13.62
N ASP A 77 2.51 -5.35 13.05
CA ASP A 77 3.35 -6.07 12.09
C ASP A 77 2.99 -5.71 10.64
N HIS A 78 1.80 -5.17 10.37
CA HIS A 78 1.38 -4.82 9.00
C HIS A 78 2.25 -3.74 8.35
N GLY A 79 2.46 -2.60 9.03
CA GLY A 79 3.35 -1.56 8.52
C GLY A 79 4.79 -2.04 8.37
N THR A 80 5.25 -2.89 9.30
CA THR A 80 6.56 -3.55 9.27
C THR A 80 6.69 -4.50 8.07
N HIS A 81 5.66 -5.30 7.78
CA HIS A 81 5.58 -6.21 6.63
C HIS A 81 5.66 -5.45 5.31
N VAL A 82 4.80 -4.43 5.17
CA VAL A 82 4.71 -3.55 3.99
C VAL A 82 6.03 -2.84 3.73
N ALA A 83 6.63 -2.25 4.76
CA ALA A 83 7.93 -1.60 4.67
C ALA A 83 9.06 -2.60 4.33
N GLY A 84 8.95 -3.83 4.83
CA GLY A 84 9.86 -4.95 4.55
C GLY A 84 9.89 -5.30 3.07
N ILE A 85 8.71 -5.56 2.49
CA ILE A 85 8.55 -5.83 1.06
C ILE A 85 9.15 -4.70 0.21
N ALA A 86 8.91 -3.45 0.61
CA ALA A 86 9.40 -2.30 -0.13
C ALA A 86 10.93 -2.17 -0.07
N ALA A 87 11.53 -2.17 1.13
CA ALA A 87 12.90 -1.67 1.30
C ALA A 87 13.69 -2.30 2.47
N ALA A 88 13.33 -3.50 2.93
CA ALA A 88 14.24 -4.30 3.78
C ALA A 88 15.63 -4.35 3.12
N LYS A 89 16.69 -4.14 3.91
CA LYS A 89 18.06 -4.09 3.41
C LYS A 89 18.49 -5.45 2.84
N ARG A 90 19.56 -5.43 2.07
CA ARG A 90 20.21 -6.63 1.51
C ARG A 90 21.57 -6.78 2.17
N ASP A 91 21.69 -7.65 3.18
CA ASP A 91 22.90 -7.76 4.03
C ASP A 91 23.44 -9.18 4.21
N GLY A 92 22.86 -10.15 3.49
CA GLY A 92 23.14 -11.58 3.59
C GLY A 92 22.28 -12.34 4.60
N ALA A 93 21.35 -11.71 5.32
CA ALA A 93 20.48 -12.33 6.31
C ALA A 93 18.98 -12.14 5.99
N GLY A 94 18.15 -13.08 6.45
CA GLY A 94 16.70 -12.93 6.35
C GLY A 94 16.20 -12.82 4.89
N MET A 95 15.67 -11.64 4.53
CA MET A 95 15.13 -11.28 3.23
C MET A 95 15.45 -9.82 2.91
N HIS A 96 15.38 -9.44 1.63
CA HIS A 96 15.48 -8.06 1.21
C HIS A 96 14.23 -7.58 0.49
N GLY A 97 13.97 -6.28 0.56
CA GLY A 97 12.88 -5.63 -0.16
C GLY A 97 13.20 -5.45 -1.64
N VAL A 98 12.20 -5.05 -2.42
CA VAL A 98 12.36 -4.78 -3.86
C VAL A 98 13.37 -3.65 -4.08
N ALA A 99 13.26 -2.56 -3.31
CA ALA A 99 14.14 -1.40 -3.35
C ALA A 99 15.06 -1.40 -2.12
N PHE A 100 15.91 -2.42 -1.99
CA PHE A 100 16.71 -2.68 -0.80
C PHE A 100 17.73 -1.58 -0.43
N ASP A 101 18.03 -0.62 -1.31
CA ASP A 101 18.87 0.56 -1.01
C ASP A 101 18.06 1.84 -0.74
N ALA A 102 16.72 1.79 -0.76
CA ALA A 102 15.86 2.93 -0.46
C ALA A 102 15.77 3.19 1.05
N ASP A 103 15.56 4.47 1.41
CA ASP A 103 15.20 4.87 2.77
C ASP A 103 13.68 4.76 3.00
N ILE A 104 13.27 4.66 4.26
CA ILE A 104 11.86 4.52 4.64
C ILE A 104 11.49 5.65 5.60
N ILE A 105 10.38 6.35 5.31
CA ILE A 105 9.73 7.24 6.26
C ILE A 105 8.32 6.70 6.54
N GLY A 106 8.07 6.34 7.80
CA GLY A 106 6.80 5.77 8.25
C GLY A 106 5.93 6.76 9.02
N THR A 107 4.63 6.67 8.84
CA THR A 107 3.64 7.36 9.67
C THR A 107 2.37 6.53 9.82
N LYS A 108 1.60 6.80 10.88
CA LYS A 108 0.34 6.09 11.12
C LYS A 108 -0.79 6.61 10.22
N LEU A 109 -1.67 5.71 9.80
CA LEU A 109 -2.87 6.03 9.03
C LEU A 109 -3.80 6.97 9.81
N ASN A 110 -4.05 6.63 11.08
CA ASN A 110 -4.83 7.46 11.98
C ASN A 110 -3.87 8.29 12.84
N ASP A 111 -3.92 9.60 12.66
CA ASP A 111 -3.18 10.54 13.49
C ASP A 111 -3.64 10.42 14.95
N TYR A 112 -2.69 10.31 15.88
CA TYR A 112 -2.97 10.42 17.31
C TYR A 112 -2.67 11.86 17.77
N GLY A 113 -3.68 12.56 18.28
CA GLY A 113 -3.54 13.93 18.79
C GLY A 113 -3.57 15.01 17.70
N ASN A 114 -2.82 16.10 17.87
CA ASN A 114 -2.84 17.29 17.01
C ASN A 114 -1.85 17.24 15.83
N ARG A 115 -1.20 16.10 15.54
CA ARG A 115 -0.25 15.97 14.43
C ARG A 115 -0.94 15.47 13.17
N ASN A 116 -0.45 15.86 11.99
CA ASN A 116 -0.90 15.38 10.70
C ASN A 116 0.27 14.65 10.03
N GLY A 117 0.47 13.39 10.41
CA GLY A 117 1.59 12.57 9.97
C GLY A 117 1.60 12.34 8.46
N ARG A 118 0.44 12.37 7.80
CA ARG A 118 0.36 12.32 6.34
C ARG A 118 0.92 13.59 5.69
N GLU A 119 0.62 14.77 6.23
CA GLU A 119 1.20 16.03 5.75
C GLU A 119 2.71 16.09 6.03
N GLU A 120 3.15 15.67 7.22
CA GLU A 120 4.58 15.58 7.54
C GLU A 120 5.32 14.67 6.54
N LEU A 121 4.72 13.55 6.15
CA LEU A 121 5.28 12.64 5.16
C LEU A 121 5.38 13.28 3.76
N ILE A 122 4.41 14.10 3.36
CA ILE A 122 4.45 14.81 2.07
C ILE A 122 5.56 15.85 2.05
N GLN A 123 5.71 16.60 3.14
CA GLN A 123 6.76 17.61 3.30
C GLN A 123 8.16 16.99 3.47
N SER A 124 8.23 15.66 3.65
CA SER A 124 9.49 14.92 3.77
C SER A 124 10.13 14.63 2.40
N ALA A 125 11.30 13.97 2.45
CA ALA A 125 12.02 13.47 1.29
C ALA A 125 11.32 12.31 0.55
N ALA A 126 10.24 11.74 1.10
CA ALA A 126 9.49 10.65 0.45
C ALA A 126 9.14 11.02 -1.00
N ARG A 127 9.45 10.16 -1.97
CA ARG A 127 9.13 10.37 -3.39
C ARG A 127 7.97 9.48 -3.86
N VAL A 128 7.86 8.32 -3.24
CA VAL A 128 6.75 7.37 -3.41
C VAL A 128 6.05 7.26 -2.07
N ILE A 129 4.71 7.30 -2.05
CA ILE A 129 3.90 7.15 -0.84
C ILE A 129 3.04 5.90 -1.02
N ASN A 130 3.35 4.85 -0.28
CA ASN A 130 2.63 3.60 -0.27
C ASN A 130 1.47 3.63 0.74
N ASN A 131 0.30 3.17 0.29
CA ASN A 131 -0.93 3.10 1.06
C ASN A 131 -1.53 1.68 0.93
N SER A 132 -1.17 0.80 1.87
CA SER A 132 -1.66 -0.58 1.93
C SER A 132 -2.89 -0.71 2.84
N TRP A 133 -3.84 0.21 2.69
CA TRP A 133 -5.07 0.27 3.50
C TRP A 133 -6.26 0.67 2.63
N GLY A 134 -7.48 0.48 3.16
CA GLY A 134 -8.71 0.78 2.44
C GLY A 134 -9.92 0.81 3.36
N ILE A 135 -11.09 1.04 2.76
CA ILE A 135 -12.37 1.05 3.46
C ILE A 135 -13.12 -0.19 2.99
N ALA A 136 -13.36 -1.12 3.90
CA ALA A 136 -14.03 -2.36 3.54
C ALA A 136 -15.50 -2.09 3.16
N PRO A 137 -16.00 -2.70 2.05
CA PRO A 137 -17.42 -2.75 1.79
C PRO A 137 -18.12 -3.58 2.89
N ASP A 138 -19.42 -3.37 3.01
CA ASP A 138 -20.24 -4.17 3.90
C ASP A 138 -20.19 -5.66 3.53
N ILE A 139 -20.25 -6.52 4.54
CA ILE A 139 -20.36 -7.97 4.36
C ILE A 139 -21.84 -8.34 4.42
N ARG A 140 -22.32 -9.10 3.44
CA ARG A 140 -23.69 -9.60 3.42
C ARG A 140 -23.91 -10.59 4.56
N ARG A 141 -25.07 -10.44 5.19
CA ARG A 141 -25.50 -11.26 6.32
C ARG A 141 -26.84 -11.90 6.03
N ASP A 142 -27.07 -13.08 6.58
CA ASP A 142 -28.35 -13.76 6.47
C ASP A 142 -29.41 -13.12 7.39
N ALA A 143 -30.63 -13.68 7.40
CA ALA A 143 -31.73 -13.16 8.22
C ALA A 143 -31.47 -13.20 9.74
N LYS A 144 -30.46 -13.96 10.20
CA LYS A 144 -30.05 -14.04 11.61
C LYS A 144 -28.90 -13.10 11.95
N GLY A 145 -28.30 -12.47 10.94
CA GLY A 145 -27.14 -11.60 11.07
C GLY A 145 -25.80 -12.31 10.93
N ASP A 146 -25.78 -13.59 10.57
CA ASP A 146 -24.55 -14.36 10.37
C ASP A 146 -23.91 -14.02 9.01
N ILE A 147 -22.57 -14.06 8.92
CA ILE A 147 -21.85 -13.79 7.67
C ILE A 147 -22.22 -14.84 6.63
N ILE A 148 -22.55 -14.39 5.41
CA ILE A 148 -22.68 -15.27 4.26
C ILE A 148 -21.28 -15.56 3.71
N TRP A 149 -20.89 -16.83 3.73
CA TRP A 149 -19.63 -17.30 3.18
C TRP A 149 -19.83 -17.88 1.78
N LEU A 150 -18.95 -17.51 0.86
CA LEU A 150 -18.88 -18.07 -0.49
C LEU A 150 -18.24 -19.46 -0.46
N PRO A 151 -18.44 -20.31 -1.49
CA PRO A 151 -17.88 -21.67 -1.54
C PRO A 151 -16.35 -21.75 -1.42
N ASN A 152 -15.66 -20.66 -1.74
CA ASN A 152 -14.21 -20.51 -1.62
C ASN A 152 -13.74 -20.10 -0.20
N GLY A 153 -14.64 -20.07 0.78
CA GLY A 153 -14.33 -19.70 2.17
C GLY A 153 -14.18 -18.20 2.42
N ARG A 154 -14.53 -17.35 1.46
CA ARG A 154 -14.44 -15.88 1.58
C ARG A 154 -15.80 -15.28 1.96
N PRO A 155 -15.85 -14.14 2.68
CA PRO A 155 -17.10 -13.42 2.89
C PRO A 155 -17.72 -12.95 1.57
N ASP A 156 -19.05 -12.97 1.49
CA ASP A 156 -19.80 -12.31 0.42
C ASP A 156 -19.90 -10.80 0.70
N TYR A 157 -18.99 -10.02 0.12
CA TYR A 157 -19.02 -8.56 0.21
C TYR A 157 -20.11 -7.97 -0.69
N VAL A 158 -20.77 -6.91 -0.20
CA VAL A 158 -21.58 -6.02 -1.01
C VAL A 158 -20.66 -5.36 -2.04
N ALA A 159 -20.90 -5.65 -3.32
CA ALA A 159 -20.07 -5.14 -4.39
C ALA A 159 -20.20 -3.61 -4.51
N PHE A 160 -19.06 -2.92 -4.63
CA PHE A 160 -19.08 -1.52 -5.00
C PHE A 160 -19.61 -1.36 -6.43
N VAL A 161 -20.52 -0.41 -6.62
CA VAL A 161 -21.02 -0.06 -7.94
C VAL A 161 -20.22 1.12 -8.48
N LYS A 162 -19.65 1.00 -9.67
CA LYS A 162 -18.78 2.03 -10.28
C LYS A 162 -19.43 3.42 -10.28
N SER A 163 -20.71 3.52 -10.63
CA SER A 163 -21.43 4.80 -10.64
C SER A 163 -21.54 5.42 -9.25
N GLU A 164 -21.68 4.61 -8.20
CA GLU A 164 -21.77 5.08 -6.81
C GLU A 164 -20.42 5.56 -6.30
N VAL A 165 -19.34 4.83 -6.59
CA VAL A 165 -17.96 5.23 -6.26
C VAL A 165 -17.61 6.56 -6.93
N ILE A 166 -17.94 6.71 -8.22
CA ILE A 166 -17.73 7.96 -8.95
C ILE A 166 -18.62 9.08 -8.38
N ALA A 167 -19.88 8.80 -8.07
CA ALA A 167 -20.79 9.79 -7.49
C ALA A 167 -20.30 10.26 -6.11
N GLU A 168 -19.77 9.37 -5.27
CA GLU A 168 -19.15 9.73 -3.99
C GLU A 168 -17.95 10.65 -4.17
N MET A 169 -17.04 10.31 -5.08
CA MET A 169 -15.90 11.16 -5.42
C MET A 169 -16.35 12.55 -5.91
N MET A 170 -17.34 12.59 -6.80
CA MET A 170 -17.83 13.86 -7.36
C MET A 170 -18.58 14.71 -6.32
N ARG A 171 -19.25 14.10 -5.34
CA ARG A 171 -19.89 14.81 -4.22
C ARG A 171 -18.87 15.53 -3.32
N SER A 172 -17.70 14.93 -3.12
CA SER A 172 -16.64 15.52 -2.28
C SER A 172 -15.65 16.40 -3.04
N LYS A 173 -15.69 16.40 -4.38
CA LYS A 173 -14.70 17.06 -5.26
C LYS A 173 -14.31 18.47 -4.83
N SER A 174 -15.26 19.40 -4.69
CA SER A 174 -14.93 20.80 -4.35
C SER A 174 -14.29 20.94 -2.97
N SER A 175 -14.73 20.14 -1.99
CA SER A 175 -14.14 20.16 -0.64
C SER A 175 -12.74 19.55 -0.65
N VAL A 176 -12.52 18.48 -1.42
CA VAL A 176 -11.22 17.82 -1.59
C VAL A 176 -10.22 18.76 -2.26
N GLU A 177 -10.65 19.43 -3.34
CA GLU A 177 -9.86 20.40 -4.09
C GLU A 177 -9.44 21.58 -3.21
N TRP A 178 -10.39 22.24 -2.57
CA TRP A 178 -10.12 23.34 -1.65
C TRP A 178 -9.15 22.94 -0.54
N GLY A 179 -9.35 21.75 0.04
CA GLY A 179 -8.48 21.21 1.09
C GLY A 179 -7.05 20.97 0.60
N SER A 180 -6.86 20.54 -0.66
CA SER A 180 -5.53 20.27 -1.23
C SER A 180 -4.69 21.55 -1.43
N GLU A 181 -5.36 22.69 -1.57
CA GLU A 181 -4.74 24.01 -1.72
C GLU A 181 -4.36 24.63 -0.36
N GLN A 182 -4.88 24.10 0.75
CA GLN A 182 -4.53 24.59 2.08
C GLN A 182 -3.10 24.18 2.47
N PRO A 183 -2.40 24.99 3.29
CA PRO A 183 -1.07 24.62 3.79
C PRO A 183 -1.05 23.29 4.54
N VAL A 184 -2.11 23.02 5.32
CA VAL A 184 -2.34 21.73 6.00
C VAL A 184 -3.82 21.38 5.80
N PRO A 185 -4.17 20.33 5.04
CA PRO A 185 -5.56 19.92 4.88
C PRO A 185 -6.19 19.50 6.22
N THR A 186 -7.38 20.01 6.53
CA THR A 186 -8.13 19.70 7.75
C THR A 186 -9.60 19.36 7.44
N GLY A 187 -10.33 18.80 8.40
CA GLY A 187 -11.75 18.45 8.25
C GLY A 187 -12.01 17.07 7.62
N GLY A 188 -13.27 16.81 7.28
CA GLY A 188 -13.79 15.47 6.93
C GLY A 188 -13.18 14.83 5.69
N HIS A 189 -12.66 15.62 4.75
CA HIS A 189 -12.01 15.12 3.52
C HIS A 189 -10.48 15.23 3.55
N SER A 190 -9.88 15.56 4.70
CA SER A 190 -8.45 15.82 4.83
C SER A 190 -7.57 14.70 4.25
N ALA A 191 -7.90 13.43 4.48
CA ALA A 191 -7.13 12.32 3.89
C ALA A 191 -7.05 12.38 2.35
N MET A 192 -8.18 12.58 1.67
CA MET A 192 -8.19 12.69 0.20
C MET A 192 -7.54 13.98 -0.29
N SER A 193 -7.77 15.11 0.41
CA SER A 193 -7.11 16.38 0.09
C SER A 193 -5.59 16.30 0.20
N THR A 194 -5.10 15.62 1.24
CA THR A 194 -3.67 15.38 1.47
C THR A 194 -3.07 14.50 0.37
N LEU A 195 -3.76 13.44 -0.06
CA LEU A 195 -3.29 12.60 -1.17
C LEU A 195 -3.30 13.35 -2.52
N LEU A 196 -4.33 14.16 -2.79
CA LEU A 196 -4.40 15.01 -3.98
C LEU A 196 -3.25 16.03 -4.00
N ARG A 197 -3.02 16.69 -2.86
CA ARG A 197 -1.90 17.62 -2.67
C ARG A 197 -0.56 16.94 -2.91
N ALA A 198 -0.32 15.78 -2.31
CA ALA A 198 0.90 15.00 -2.51
C ALA A 198 1.19 14.72 -3.99
N ALA A 199 0.17 14.26 -4.72
CA ALA A 199 0.29 13.95 -6.13
C ALA A 199 0.57 15.21 -6.97
N ARG A 200 -0.09 16.34 -6.69
CA ARG A 200 0.19 17.65 -7.31
C ARG A 200 1.59 18.17 -7.01
N HIS A 201 2.17 17.78 -5.87
CA HIS A 201 3.57 18.05 -5.51
C HIS A 201 4.56 17.02 -6.10
N GLY A 202 4.13 16.21 -7.08
CA GLY A 202 5.00 15.30 -7.83
C GLY A 202 5.37 14.01 -7.10
N LYS A 203 4.72 13.70 -5.97
CA LYS A 203 4.88 12.42 -5.28
C LYS A 203 4.11 11.34 -6.04
N LEU A 204 4.63 10.11 -6.12
CA LEU A 204 3.87 8.98 -6.65
C LEU A 204 3.04 8.37 -5.52
N ILE A 205 1.73 8.32 -5.68
CA ILE A 205 0.80 7.70 -4.72
C ILE A 205 0.50 6.28 -5.18
N VAL A 206 0.91 5.31 -4.37
CA VAL A 206 0.67 3.89 -4.62
C VAL A 206 -0.39 3.41 -3.64
N PHE A 207 -1.41 2.73 -4.14
CA PHE A 207 -2.46 2.12 -3.33
C PHE A 207 -2.64 0.64 -3.70
N SER A 208 -2.85 -0.20 -2.69
CA SER A 208 -3.45 -1.52 -2.93
C SER A 208 -4.86 -1.36 -3.51
N ALA A 209 -5.33 -2.27 -4.36
CA ALA A 209 -6.68 -2.22 -4.91
C ALA A 209 -7.76 -2.59 -3.88
N GLY A 210 -7.39 -3.39 -2.87
CA GLY A 210 -8.28 -3.94 -1.84
C GLY A 210 -8.29 -5.48 -1.86
N ASN A 211 -8.86 -6.05 -0.80
CA ASN A 211 -8.92 -7.50 -0.57
C ASN A 211 -10.39 -7.98 -0.46
N TYR A 212 -11.28 -7.48 -1.32
CA TYR A 212 -12.74 -7.67 -1.20
C TYR A 212 -13.35 -8.52 -2.30
N ASN A 213 -12.60 -9.52 -2.74
CA ASN A 213 -12.90 -10.42 -3.84
C ASN A 213 -12.77 -9.77 -5.23
N ASN A 214 -12.43 -10.59 -6.23
CA ASN A 214 -12.12 -10.11 -7.60
C ASN A 214 -13.31 -9.56 -8.38
N TYR A 215 -14.55 -9.82 -7.95
CA TYR A 215 -15.73 -9.17 -8.53
C TYR A 215 -15.87 -7.70 -8.11
N ASN A 216 -15.10 -7.27 -7.11
CA ASN A 216 -15.18 -5.91 -6.59
C ASN A 216 -14.23 -4.97 -7.34
N ILE A 217 -14.43 -3.67 -7.13
CA ILE A 217 -13.66 -2.58 -7.74
C ILE A 217 -13.03 -1.68 -6.67
N PRO A 218 -12.02 -0.87 -7.01
CA PRO A 218 -11.34 -0.01 -6.03
C PRO A 218 -12.27 1.06 -5.47
N GLU A 219 -12.06 1.46 -4.22
CA GLU A 219 -12.86 2.48 -3.52
C GLU A 219 -12.58 3.90 -4.01
N ALA A 220 -13.34 4.87 -3.49
CA ALA A 220 -13.30 6.27 -3.90
C ALA A 220 -11.88 6.86 -3.87
N GLN A 221 -11.14 6.72 -2.76
CA GLN A 221 -9.78 7.29 -2.60
C GLN A 221 -8.80 6.89 -3.71
N LYS A 222 -8.96 5.68 -4.26
CA LYS A 222 -8.13 5.11 -5.32
C LYS A 222 -8.53 5.65 -6.71
N SER A 223 -9.67 6.32 -6.79
CA SER A 223 -10.27 6.88 -8.00
C SER A 223 -10.07 8.40 -8.13
N LEU A 224 -9.22 9.01 -7.29
CA LEU A 224 -8.93 10.45 -7.33
C LEU A 224 -8.59 10.98 -8.74
N PRO A 225 -7.76 10.30 -9.56
CA PRO A 225 -7.49 10.73 -10.94
C PRO A 225 -8.73 10.84 -11.84
N TYR A 226 -9.83 10.17 -11.51
CA TYR A 226 -11.08 10.31 -12.25
C TYR A 226 -11.71 11.69 -12.08
N ALA A 227 -11.64 12.25 -10.86
CA ALA A 227 -12.11 13.60 -10.56
C ALA A 227 -11.05 14.67 -10.84
N PHE A 228 -9.76 14.31 -10.75
CA PHE A 228 -8.61 15.20 -10.89
C PHE A 228 -7.60 14.63 -11.90
N PRO A 229 -7.86 14.76 -13.21
CA PRO A 229 -7.00 14.15 -14.24
C PRO A 229 -5.56 14.67 -14.24
N ASP A 230 -5.31 15.85 -13.66
CA ASP A 230 -3.98 16.44 -13.51
C ASP A 230 -3.01 15.58 -12.70
N VAL A 231 -3.52 14.70 -11.82
CA VAL A 231 -2.69 13.82 -10.99
C VAL A 231 -2.55 12.39 -11.53
N LEU A 232 -3.03 12.12 -12.75
CA LEU A 232 -3.01 10.77 -13.32
C LEU A 232 -1.61 10.14 -13.35
N ASN A 233 -0.58 10.92 -13.68
CA ASN A 233 0.82 10.45 -13.75
C ASN A 233 1.44 10.21 -12.36
N ASN A 234 0.72 10.53 -11.30
CA ASN A 234 1.17 10.46 -9.92
C ASN A 234 0.34 9.47 -9.08
N TYR A 235 -0.41 8.58 -9.73
CA TYR A 235 -1.18 7.53 -9.09
C TYR A 235 -0.88 6.15 -9.68
N LEU A 236 -0.82 5.13 -8.83
CA LEU A 236 -0.70 3.74 -9.23
C LEU A 236 -1.52 2.85 -8.29
N ILE A 237 -2.45 2.08 -8.84
CA ILE A 237 -3.23 1.08 -8.11
C ILE A 237 -2.62 -0.31 -8.34
N VAL A 238 -2.53 -1.12 -7.29
CA VAL A 238 -1.85 -2.42 -7.34
C VAL A 238 -2.79 -3.53 -6.90
N THR A 239 -3.00 -4.51 -7.79
CA THR A 239 -3.77 -5.73 -7.53
C THR A 239 -2.85 -6.89 -7.15
N ASN A 240 -3.39 -7.87 -6.43
CA ASN A 240 -2.64 -9.01 -5.91
C ASN A 240 -2.69 -10.21 -6.87
N LEU A 241 -1.52 -10.69 -7.30
CA LEU A 241 -1.35 -11.97 -7.98
C LEU A 241 -1.00 -13.10 -7.01
N SER A 242 -1.56 -14.28 -7.28
CA SER A 242 -1.08 -15.53 -6.71
C SER A 242 0.23 -15.98 -7.34
N ASP A 243 0.87 -16.98 -6.74
CA ASP A 243 2.10 -17.62 -7.23
C ASP A 243 1.87 -18.38 -8.56
N GLU A 244 0.62 -18.62 -8.96
CA GLU A 244 0.28 -19.09 -10.31
C GLU A 244 0.11 -17.98 -11.36
N ASN A 245 0.53 -16.75 -11.05
CA ASN A 245 0.38 -15.56 -11.90
C ASN A 245 -1.08 -15.28 -12.31
N GLN A 246 -2.04 -15.63 -11.46
CA GLN A 246 -3.44 -15.30 -11.62
C GLN A 246 -3.84 -14.20 -10.65
N LEU A 247 -4.85 -13.40 -10.99
CA LEU A 247 -5.44 -12.48 -10.03
C LEU A 247 -5.97 -13.28 -8.85
N SER A 248 -5.44 -13.01 -7.65
CA SER A 248 -5.86 -13.70 -6.45
C SER A 248 -7.35 -13.51 -6.23
N VAL A 249 -8.04 -14.57 -5.83
CA VAL A 249 -9.49 -14.53 -5.56
C VAL A 249 -9.82 -13.51 -4.48
N SER A 250 -8.89 -13.23 -3.57
CA SER A 250 -9.06 -12.20 -2.55
C SER A 250 -8.89 -10.78 -3.08
N SER A 251 -8.10 -10.58 -4.14
CA SER A 251 -7.80 -9.27 -4.70
C SER A 251 -9.05 -8.61 -5.22
N THR A 252 -9.24 -7.32 -4.94
CA THR A 252 -10.11 -6.44 -5.73
C THR A 252 -9.52 -6.30 -7.14
N SER A 253 -10.37 -6.24 -8.18
CA SER A 253 -9.92 -6.01 -9.57
C SER A 253 -9.63 -4.53 -9.83
N CYS A 254 -8.89 -4.19 -10.89
CA CYS A 254 -8.57 -2.79 -11.22
C CYS A 254 -9.80 -1.91 -11.52
N GLY A 255 -10.91 -2.48 -11.99
CA GLY A 255 -12.16 -1.74 -12.22
C GLY A 255 -11.96 -0.43 -13.02
N GLN A 256 -12.47 0.68 -12.50
CA GLN A 256 -12.37 2.02 -13.09
C GLN A 256 -10.95 2.62 -13.07
N THR A 257 -10.01 2.04 -12.33
CA THR A 257 -8.63 2.54 -12.23
C THR A 257 -7.69 1.86 -13.23
N ALA A 258 -8.22 1.06 -14.17
CA ALA A 258 -7.45 0.23 -15.10
C ALA A 258 -6.35 0.99 -15.88
N SER A 259 -6.53 2.28 -16.19
CA SER A 259 -5.51 3.06 -16.91
C SER A 259 -4.28 3.43 -16.08
N TYR A 260 -4.32 3.23 -14.77
CA TYR A 260 -3.23 3.48 -13.82
C TYR A 260 -3.16 2.35 -12.78
N CYS A 261 -3.43 1.13 -13.22
CA CYS A 261 -3.42 -0.07 -12.39
C CYS A 261 -2.45 -1.11 -12.95
N VAL A 262 -1.73 -1.77 -12.04
CA VAL A 262 -0.85 -2.91 -12.34
C VAL A 262 -1.17 -4.06 -11.39
N SER A 263 -0.65 -5.24 -11.70
CA SER A 263 -0.71 -6.41 -10.84
C SER A 263 0.70 -6.76 -10.35
N ALA A 264 0.82 -7.17 -9.10
CA ALA A 264 2.07 -7.59 -8.49
C ALA A 264 1.85 -8.83 -7.60
N PRO A 265 2.89 -9.65 -7.38
CA PRO A 265 2.88 -10.70 -6.37
C PRO A 265 2.43 -10.18 -5.00
N GLY A 266 1.38 -10.77 -4.44
CA GLY A 266 0.85 -10.36 -3.13
C GLY A 266 0.29 -11.50 -2.28
N SER A 267 0.38 -12.75 -2.76
CA SER A 267 -0.07 -13.93 -2.03
C SER A 267 1.12 -14.68 -1.44
N ASP A 268 1.03 -15.05 -0.15
CA ASP A 268 2.08 -15.76 0.60
C ASP A 268 3.47 -15.09 0.50
N ILE A 269 3.51 -13.76 0.64
CA ILE A 269 4.75 -12.99 0.57
C ILE A 269 5.50 -13.08 1.90
N TYR A 270 6.69 -13.67 1.88
CA TYR A 270 7.60 -13.65 3.03
C TYR A 270 8.24 -12.27 3.18
N SER A 271 8.20 -11.69 4.38
CA SER A 271 8.84 -10.41 4.70
C SER A 271 9.51 -10.39 6.08
N THR A 272 9.78 -9.19 6.59
CA THR A 272 10.37 -8.90 7.90
C THR A 272 9.59 -9.49 9.09
N VAL A 273 8.31 -9.78 8.91
CA VAL A 273 7.46 -10.37 9.97
C VAL A 273 7.04 -11.81 9.70
N GLY A 274 7.66 -12.46 8.70
CA GLY A 274 7.28 -13.81 8.26
C GLY A 274 6.31 -13.81 7.07
N ARG A 275 5.53 -14.89 6.96
CA ARG A 275 4.44 -15.07 5.98
C ARG A 275 3.11 -14.64 6.60
#